data_AF-A0AAW5VKC5-F1
#
_entry.id   AF-A0AAW5VKC5-F1
#
_cell.length_a   1.000
_cell.length_b   1.000
_cell.length_c   1.000
_cell.angle_alpha   90.00
_cell.angle_beta   90.00
_cell.angle_gamma   90.00
#
_symmetry.space_group_name_H-M   'P 1'
#
loop_
_entity.id
_entity.type
_entity.pdbx_description
1 polymer ?
#
loop_
_entity_poly.entity_id
_entity_poly.type
_entity_poly.pdbx_seq_one_letter_code
_entity_poly.pdbx_strand_id
1 'polypeptide(L)'
;PILLLSEFGISWFLLLVSSPCFTPIYQRKTNLSSGPIFGGQVIKAAILDLTTFIRGEFLKENLKKLDALNIPVFNITGSTTITEVPYFQLQGVNELNKYDANNDMQVTQKHSKLHIPMATDLAMLHAHHWDVAYNSFVGKLSFGSPNLDHPFPKTAGVVAMFKFAYELGLID
;
A
#
# COMPACT_ATOMS: atom_id res chain seq x y z
N PRO A 1 10.89 13.78 8.64
CA PRO A 1 9.64 13.04 8.36
C PRO A 1 9.60 12.52 6.90
N ILE A 2 9.88 11.23 6.70
CA ILE A 2 9.76 10.60 5.38
C ILE A 2 8.39 9.90 5.35
N LEU A 3 7.43 10.47 4.63
CA LEU A 3 6.30 9.69 4.13
C LEU A 3 6.85 8.82 2.99
N LEU A 4 6.91 7.51 3.18
CA LEU A 4 7.14 6.58 2.07
C LEU A 4 5.84 6.45 1.27
N LEU A 5 5.58 7.45 0.42
CA LEU A 5 4.61 7.35 -0.65
C LEU A 5 5.28 6.57 -1.78
N SER A 6 4.92 5.30 -1.95
CA SER A 6 5.33 4.60 -3.17
C SER A 6 4.48 5.15 -4.33
N GLU A 7 5.14 5.66 -5.37
CA GLU A 7 4.48 6.12 -6.62
C GLU A 7 3.79 4.98 -7.39
N PHE A 8 3.79 3.76 -6.85
CA PHE A 8 3.17 2.57 -7.43
C PHE A 8 2.10 1.94 -6.54
N GLY A 9 1.44 2.75 -5.70
CA GLY A 9 0.16 2.41 -5.09
C GLY A 9 0.18 1.06 -4.37
N ILE A 10 1.03 0.88 -3.36
CA ILE A 10 0.95 -0.28 -2.47
C ILE A 10 1.14 0.20 -1.05
N SER A 11 0.05 0.16 -0.28
CA SER A 11 -0.06 0.35 1.18
C SER A 11 0.52 1.65 1.76
N TRP A 12 -0.29 2.38 2.53
CA TRP A 12 0.21 3.48 3.35
C TRP A 12 0.97 2.90 4.55
N PHE A 13 2.29 2.86 4.47
CA PHE A 13 3.14 2.69 5.64
C PHE A 13 3.57 4.05 6.16
N LEU A 14 3.07 4.44 7.34
CA LEU A 14 3.64 5.57 8.06
C LEU A 14 4.93 5.11 8.75
N LEU A 15 6.07 5.40 8.12
CA LEU A 15 7.41 5.15 8.64
C LEU A 15 8.00 6.48 9.10
N LEU A 16 7.76 6.87 10.36
CA LEU A 16 8.28 8.13 10.89
C LEU A 16 9.75 7.94 11.32
N VAL A 17 10.67 8.54 10.56
CA VAL A 17 12.10 8.57 10.89
C VAL A 17 12.58 10.02 11.00
N SER A 18 13.10 10.38 12.18
CA SER A 18 13.92 11.57 12.44
C SER A 18 15.39 11.18 12.51
N SER A 19 16.02 10.82 11.37
CA SER A 19 17.49 10.75 11.21
C SER A 19 17.91 10.43 9.76
N PRO A 20 19.09 10.87 9.30
CA PRO A 20 19.46 11.00 7.88
C PRO A 20 19.96 9.69 7.20
N CYS A 21 19.58 8.50 7.66
CA CYS A 21 20.31 7.26 7.32
C CYS A 21 19.48 6.13 6.67
N PHE A 22 18.45 6.44 5.87
CA PHE A 22 17.53 5.42 5.34
C PHE A 22 17.53 5.23 3.81
N THR A 23 18.68 5.44 3.16
CA THR A 23 18.80 5.40 1.70
C THR A 23 19.31 4.10 1.04
N PRO A 24 19.53 2.95 1.72
CA PRO A 24 19.72 1.73 0.93
C PRO A 24 19.20 0.45 1.61
N ILE A 25 17.90 0.12 1.50
CA ILE A 25 17.42 -1.22 1.93
C ILE A 25 16.86 -2.07 0.78
N TYR A 26 16.56 -1.50 -0.40
CA TYR A 26 16.22 -2.35 -1.55
C TYR A 26 16.55 -1.66 -2.88
N GLN A 27 17.80 -1.78 -3.34
CA GLN A 27 18.11 -1.71 -4.77
C GLN A 27 18.48 -3.10 -5.24
N ARG A 28 17.53 -3.80 -5.87
CA ARG A 28 17.90 -4.92 -6.74
C ARG A 28 18.73 -4.28 -7.86
N LYS A 29 20.00 -4.67 -8.01
CA LYS A 29 20.83 -4.31 -9.18
C LYS A 29 20.14 -4.85 -10.43
N THR A 30 19.21 -4.10 -10.99
CA THR A 30 18.84 -4.26 -12.38
C THR A 30 19.97 -3.58 -13.15
N ASN A 31 20.79 -4.36 -13.84
CA ASN A 31 21.73 -3.82 -14.83
C ASN A 31 20.90 -3.21 -15.97
N LEU A 32 20.36 -2.02 -15.76
CA LEU A 32 19.64 -1.24 -16.76
C LEU A 32 20.68 -0.44 -17.54
N SER A 33 21.35 -1.12 -18.47
CA SER A 33 21.97 -0.43 -19.61
C SER A 33 20.87 0.22 -20.43
N SER A 34 20.77 1.55 -20.32
CA SER A 34 20.19 2.51 -21.27
C SER A 34 19.18 1.95 -22.31
N GLY A 35 17.89 2.01 -22.00
CA GLY A 35 16.78 1.78 -22.92
C GLY A 35 15.48 2.39 -22.38
N PRO A 36 14.48 2.69 -23.24
CA PRO A 36 13.28 3.43 -22.83
C PRO A 36 12.52 2.69 -21.73
N ILE A 37 11.99 3.47 -20.78
CA ILE A 37 11.48 3.06 -19.46
C ILE A 37 10.24 2.12 -19.53
N PHE A 38 9.75 1.81 -20.73
CA PHE A 38 8.58 0.96 -20.99
C PHE A 38 8.94 -0.41 -21.59
N GLY A 39 9.91 -1.11 -20.99
CA GLY A 39 10.25 -2.48 -21.37
C GLY A 39 9.39 -3.52 -20.67
N GLY A 40 8.85 -4.51 -21.40
CA GLY A 40 8.04 -5.60 -20.83
C GLY A 40 8.74 -6.44 -19.75
N GLN A 41 10.07 -6.35 -19.63
CA GLN A 41 10.82 -6.96 -18.52
C GLN A 41 10.63 -6.23 -17.19
N VAL A 42 10.49 -4.90 -17.21
CA VAL A 42 10.27 -4.09 -15.99
C VAL A 42 8.91 -4.40 -15.40
N ILE A 43 7.88 -4.48 -16.25
CA ILE A 43 6.50 -4.83 -15.83
C ILE A 43 6.47 -6.25 -15.24
N LYS A 44 7.13 -7.22 -15.87
CA LYS A 44 7.20 -8.59 -15.34
C LYS A 44 7.90 -8.66 -13.99
N ALA A 45 9.00 -7.91 -13.81
CA ALA A 45 9.70 -7.84 -12.53
C ALA A 45 8.83 -7.20 -11.44
N ALA A 46 8.15 -6.10 -11.77
CA ALA A 46 7.23 -5.45 -10.85
C ALA A 46 6.10 -6.38 -10.40
N ILE A 47 5.44 -7.09 -11.34
CA ILE A 47 4.39 -8.07 -10.99
C ILE A 47 4.95 -9.20 -10.12
N LEU A 48 6.14 -9.70 -10.43
CA LEU A 48 6.78 -10.76 -9.66
C LEU A 48 6.99 -10.36 -8.20
N ASP A 49 7.41 -9.11 -7.95
CA ASP A 49 7.65 -8.58 -6.61
C ASP A 49 6.35 -8.44 -5.77
N LEU A 50 5.17 -8.45 -6.42
CA LEU A 50 3.86 -8.44 -5.74
C LEU A 50 3.33 -9.83 -5.39
N THR A 51 3.94 -10.89 -5.91
CA THR A 51 3.46 -12.25 -5.65
C THR A 51 3.62 -12.63 -4.18
N THR A 52 2.65 -13.39 -3.65
CA THR A 52 2.67 -13.87 -2.27
C THR A 52 3.94 -14.64 -1.92
N PHE A 53 4.48 -15.40 -2.88
CA PHE A 53 5.73 -16.15 -2.71
C PHE A 53 6.92 -15.21 -2.49
N ILE A 54 7.14 -14.25 -3.39
CA ILE A 54 8.29 -13.34 -3.30
C ILE A 54 8.20 -12.44 -2.07
N ARG A 55 7.00 -11.91 -1.76
CA ARG A 55 6.77 -11.17 -0.50
C ARG A 55 7.07 -12.03 0.73
N GLY A 56 6.70 -13.31 0.69
CA GLY A 56 6.96 -14.25 1.78
C GLY A 56 8.44 -14.48 2.03
N GLU A 57 9.23 -14.71 0.98
CA GLU A 57 10.69 -14.86 1.06
C GLU A 57 11.35 -13.56 1.56
N PHE A 58 10.94 -12.41 1.02
CA PHE A 58 11.44 -11.11 1.47
C PHE A 58 11.24 -10.90 2.98
N LEU A 59 10.03 -11.21 3.49
CA LEU A 59 9.75 -11.08 4.92
C LEU A 59 10.56 -12.06 5.76
N LYS A 60 10.74 -13.32 5.33
CA LYS A 60 11.60 -14.28 6.05
C LYS A 60 13.03 -13.78 6.21
N GLU A 61 13.57 -13.19 5.15
CA GLU A 61 14.96 -12.69 5.13
C GLU A 61 15.15 -11.40 5.94
N ASN A 62 14.13 -10.54 5.99
CA ASN A 62 14.28 -9.17 6.50
C ASN A 62 13.49 -8.86 7.77
N LEU A 63 12.59 -9.75 8.23
CA LEU A 63 11.75 -9.52 9.42
C LEU A 63 12.57 -9.15 10.66
N LYS A 64 13.65 -9.89 10.94
CA LYS A 64 14.53 -9.60 12.08
C LYS A 64 15.20 -8.23 11.97
N LYS A 65 15.53 -7.80 10.76
CA LYS A 65 16.13 -6.48 10.52
C LYS A 65 15.11 -5.37 10.74
N LEU A 66 13.88 -5.57 10.26
CA LEU A 66 12.78 -4.62 10.44
C LEU A 66 12.40 -4.49 11.92
N ASP A 67 12.32 -5.61 12.63
CA ASP A 67 12.06 -5.64 14.08
C ASP A 67 13.17 -4.93 14.88
N ALA A 68 14.44 -5.18 14.52
CA ALA A 68 15.58 -4.54 15.17
C ALA A 68 15.64 -3.00 15.01
N LEU A 69 14.89 -2.42 14.07
CA LEU A 69 14.77 -0.96 13.97
C LEU A 69 14.04 -0.37 15.17
N ASN A 70 13.17 -1.15 15.84
CA ASN A 70 12.36 -0.73 16.97
C ASN A 70 11.56 0.55 16.69
N ILE A 71 11.02 0.67 15.47
CA ILE A 71 10.19 1.79 15.02
C ILE A 71 8.73 1.36 15.09
N PRO A 72 7.82 2.19 15.65
CA PRO A 72 6.39 1.90 15.62
C PRO A 72 5.87 1.84 14.17
N VAL A 73 5.13 0.79 13.84
CA VAL A 73 4.49 0.60 12.54
C VAL A 73 2.98 0.59 12.74
N PHE A 74 2.26 1.44 12.01
CA PHE A 74 0.79 1.47 12.04
C PHE A 74 0.24 0.90 10.74
N ASN A 75 -0.39 -0.26 10.81
CA ASN A 75 -1.08 -0.85 9.67
C ASN A 75 -2.43 -0.17 9.49
N ILE A 76 -2.63 0.48 8.35
CA ILE A 76 -3.91 1.03 7.91
C ILE A 76 -4.28 0.34 6.62
N THR A 77 -5.46 -0.25 6.57
CA THR A 77 -5.89 -1.08 5.44
C THR A 77 -7.20 -0.58 4.84
N GLY A 78 -7.52 -0.99 3.61
CA GLY A 78 -8.81 -0.73 2.96
C GLY A 78 -9.68 -1.98 2.92
N SER A 79 -10.99 -1.79 2.95
CA SER A 79 -11.97 -2.83 2.65
C SER A 79 -13.13 -2.22 1.87
N THR A 80 -13.59 -2.92 0.83
CA THR A 80 -14.67 -2.49 -0.04
C THR A 80 -15.63 -3.64 -0.32
N THR A 81 -16.85 -3.31 -0.75
CA THR A 81 -17.80 -4.32 -1.23
C THR A 81 -17.77 -4.46 -2.75
N ILE A 82 -18.33 -5.56 -3.25
CA ILE A 82 -18.39 -5.82 -4.70
C ILE A 82 -19.24 -4.78 -5.47
N THR A 83 -20.17 -4.12 -4.80
CA THR A 83 -21.01 -3.08 -5.42
C THR A 83 -20.27 -1.76 -5.58
N GLU A 84 -19.16 -1.59 -4.86
CA GLU A 84 -18.38 -0.35 -4.77
C GLU A 84 -17.10 -0.42 -5.59
N VAL A 85 -16.83 -1.53 -6.29
CA VAL A 85 -15.66 -1.66 -7.16
C VAL A 85 -16.02 -1.37 -8.62
N PRO A 86 -15.08 -0.86 -9.43
CA PRO A 86 -15.28 -0.68 -10.85
C PRO A 86 -15.57 -2.01 -11.55
N TYR A 87 -16.48 -1.99 -12.53
CA TYR A 87 -17.03 -3.22 -13.12
C TYR A 87 -15.96 -4.17 -13.68
N PHE A 88 -14.87 -3.61 -14.22
CA PHE A 88 -13.76 -4.39 -14.80
C PHE A 88 -12.83 -5.01 -13.74
N GLN A 89 -12.97 -4.67 -12.45
CA GLN A 89 -12.27 -5.29 -11.32
C GLN A 89 -13.14 -6.30 -10.56
N LEU A 90 -14.42 -6.45 -10.91
CA LEU A 90 -15.37 -7.35 -10.23
C LEU A 90 -14.86 -8.79 -10.17
N GLN A 91 -14.26 -9.28 -11.24
CA GLN A 91 -13.73 -10.64 -11.26
C GLN A 91 -12.59 -10.82 -10.25
N GLY A 92 -11.64 -9.88 -10.19
CA GLY A 92 -10.50 -9.94 -9.27
C GLY A 92 -10.97 -9.93 -7.81
N VAL A 93 -11.92 -9.05 -7.49
CA VAL A 93 -12.52 -8.97 -6.14
C VAL A 93 -13.24 -10.25 -5.77
N ASN A 94 -14.00 -10.84 -6.70
CA ASN A 94 -14.65 -12.13 -6.46
C ASN A 94 -13.65 -13.26 -6.17
N GLU A 95 -12.52 -13.28 -6.86
CA GLU A 95 -11.46 -14.25 -6.58
C GLU A 95 -10.83 -14.01 -5.19
N LEU A 96 -10.57 -12.75 -4.82
CA LEU A 96 -10.04 -12.39 -3.51
C LEU A 96 -11.02 -12.73 -2.37
N ASN A 97 -12.32 -12.51 -2.57
CA ASN A 97 -13.38 -12.80 -1.59
C ASN A 97 -13.42 -14.29 -1.17
N LYS A 98 -12.92 -15.21 -2.00
CA LYS A 98 -12.79 -16.63 -1.65
C LYS A 98 -11.78 -16.87 -0.52
N TYR A 99 -10.81 -15.97 -0.37
CA TYR A 99 -9.73 -16.05 0.62
C TYR A 99 -9.92 -15.06 1.76
N ASP A 100 -10.40 -13.85 1.47
CA ASP A 100 -10.64 -12.79 2.44
C ASP A 100 -11.72 -11.83 1.92
N ALA A 101 -12.90 -11.87 2.56
CA ALA A 101 -14.00 -10.99 2.23
C ALA A 101 -13.73 -9.52 2.59
N ASN A 102 -12.75 -9.26 3.46
CA ASN A 102 -12.25 -7.93 3.71
C ASN A 102 -11.02 -7.73 2.82
N ASN A 103 -11.20 -7.10 1.68
CA ASN A 103 -10.11 -6.73 0.79
C ASN A 103 -10.42 -5.41 0.11
N ASP A 104 -9.38 -4.74 -0.38
CA ASP A 104 -9.51 -3.43 -1.01
C ASP A 104 -9.67 -3.52 -2.52
N MET A 105 -10.01 -4.68 -3.10
CA MET A 105 -10.00 -5.02 -4.54
C MET A 105 -8.69 -5.57 -5.10
N GLN A 106 -7.54 -5.36 -4.43
CA GLN A 106 -6.23 -5.81 -4.92
C GLN A 106 -5.48 -6.65 -3.89
N VAL A 107 -5.60 -6.31 -2.61
CA VAL A 107 -4.85 -6.92 -1.52
C VAL A 107 -5.80 -7.28 -0.38
N THR A 108 -5.60 -8.46 0.22
CA THR A 108 -6.36 -8.91 1.38
C THR A 108 -5.93 -8.20 2.66
N GLN A 109 -6.77 -8.20 3.71
CA GLN A 109 -6.38 -7.67 5.02
C GLN A 109 -5.13 -8.35 5.57
N LYS A 110 -5.02 -9.67 5.40
CA LYS A 110 -3.85 -10.42 5.88
C LYS A 110 -2.55 -10.00 5.20
N HIS A 111 -2.58 -9.67 3.91
CA HIS A 111 -1.40 -9.35 3.12
C HIS A 111 -1.03 -7.87 3.09
N SER A 112 -1.93 -6.97 3.51
CA SER A 112 -1.67 -5.54 3.66
C SER A 112 -0.96 -5.18 4.98
N LYS A 113 -0.84 -6.11 5.93
CA LYS A 113 -0.28 -5.89 7.27
C LYS A 113 1.14 -6.42 7.43
N LEU A 114 1.96 -5.68 8.18
CA LEU A 114 3.24 -6.16 8.72
C LEU A 114 3.02 -6.65 10.16
N HIS A 115 3.54 -7.83 10.49
CA HIS A 115 3.39 -8.45 11.81
C HIS A 115 4.76 -8.52 12.48
N ILE A 116 5.10 -7.48 13.24
CA ILE A 116 6.28 -7.38 14.11
C ILE A 116 5.84 -6.84 15.48
N PRO A 117 6.60 -7.05 16.57
CA PRO A 117 6.26 -6.56 17.91
C PRO A 117 5.85 -5.08 17.98
N MET A 118 6.50 -4.21 17.19
CA MET A 118 6.19 -2.77 17.14
C MET A 118 5.08 -2.41 16.13
N ALA A 119 4.42 -3.39 15.49
CA ALA A 119 3.32 -3.15 14.58
C ALA A 119 1.97 -3.17 15.29
N THR A 120 1.13 -2.18 14.97
CA THR A 120 -0.25 -2.08 15.46
C THR A 120 -1.21 -2.00 14.29
N ASP A 121 -2.25 -2.84 14.31
CA ASP A 121 -3.38 -2.73 13.39
C ASP A 121 -4.27 -1.57 13.82
N LEU A 122 -4.08 -0.41 13.18
CA LEU A 122 -4.67 0.85 13.64
C LEU A 122 -6.10 1.03 13.14
N ALA A 123 -6.34 0.80 11.84
CA ALA A 123 -7.65 1.03 11.23
C ALA A 123 -7.85 0.22 9.95
N MET A 124 -9.13 -0.08 9.67
CA MET A 124 -9.61 -0.57 8.39
C MET A 124 -10.59 0.46 7.83
N LEU A 125 -10.21 1.10 6.73
CA LEU A 125 -10.98 2.13 6.05
C LEU A 125 -12.00 1.48 5.13
N HIS A 126 -13.21 2.05 5.08
CA HIS A 126 -14.17 1.70 4.04
C HIS A 126 -13.75 2.41 2.75
N ALA A 127 -12.95 1.72 1.95
CA ALA A 127 -12.30 2.26 0.76
C ALA A 127 -11.74 1.11 -0.10
N HIS A 128 -11.82 1.25 -1.42
CA HIS A 128 -11.08 0.38 -2.32
C HIS A 128 -9.65 0.91 -2.55
N HIS A 129 -8.78 0.11 -3.14
CA HIS A 129 -7.35 0.36 -3.25
C HIS A 129 -7.04 1.71 -3.91
N TRP A 130 -7.83 2.05 -4.92
CA TRP A 130 -7.66 3.28 -5.68
C TRP A 130 -8.16 4.54 -4.96
N ASP A 131 -9.15 4.45 -4.07
CA ASP A 131 -9.60 5.56 -3.23
C ASP A 131 -8.45 6.06 -2.37
N VAL A 132 -7.66 5.10 -1.88
CA VAL A 132 -6.55 5.32 -0.98
C VAL A 132 -5.30 5.79 -1.74
N ALA A 133 -5.05 5.26 -2.94
CA ALA A 133 -3.83 5.54 -3.72
C ALA A 133 -3.94 6.77 -4.66
N TYR A 134 -5.06 6.96 -5.36
CA TYR A 134 -5.18 7.92 -6.47
C TYR A 134 -6.30 8.93 -6.25
N ASN A 135 -6.18 10.13 -6.81
CA ASN A 135 -7.33 11.05 -6.85
C ASN A 135 -8.48 10.40 -7.64
N SER A 136 -9.71 10.84 -7.39
CA SER A 136 -10.86 10.31 -8.10
C SER A 136 -10.69 10.46 -9.62
N PHE A 137 -11.08 9.43 -10.35
CA PHE A 137 -10.96 9.37 -11.80
C PHE A 137 -12.24 9.93 -12.41
N VAL A 138 -12.27 11.25 -12.63
CA VAL A 138 -13.47 11.97 -13.11
C VAL A 138 -13.68 11.82 -14.62
N GLY A 139 -14.95 11.78 -15.03
CA GLY A 139 -15.36 11.84 -16.44
C GLY A 139 -14.83 10.68 -17.27
N LYS A 140 -14.10 10.96 -18.36
CA LYS A 140 -13.58 9.91 -19.26
C LYS A 140 -12.54 8.99 -18.61
N LEU A 141 -11.90 9.44 -17.53
CA LEU A 141 -10.94 8.65 -16.77
C LEU A 141 -11.61 7.56 -15.92
N SER A 142 -12.91 7.67 -15.67
CA SER A 142 -13.68 6.67 -14.93
C SER A 142 -13.95 5.39 -15.73
N PHE A 143 -13.60 5.38 -17.02
CA PHE A 143 -13.95 4.30 -17.96
C PHE A 143 -15.45 3.93 -17.91
N GLY A 144 -16.31 4.90 -17.60
CA GLY A 144 -17.75 4.70 -17.47
C GLY A 144 -18.19 4.04 -16.17
N SER A 145 -17.28 3.79 -15.23
CA SER A 145 -17.62 3.28 -13.90
C SER A 145 -17.87 4.42 -12.92
N PRO A 146 -19.05 4.50 -12.27
CA PRO A 146 -19.31 5.51 -11.24
C PRO A 146 -18.46 5.29 -9.98
N ASN A 147 -18.04 4.05 -9.75
CA ASN A 147 -17.21 3.64 -8.62
C ASN A 147 -15.75 4.10 -8.73
N LEU A 148 -15.42 4.84 -9.80
CA LEU A 148 -14.12 5.49 -9.97
C LEU A 148 -14.16 7.00 -9.64
N ASP A 149 -15.37 7.55 -9.53
CA ASP A 149 -15.63 8.93 -9.13
C ASP A 149 -16.17 8.97 -7.69
N HIS A 150 -15.48 8.26 -6.80
CA HIS A 150 -15.84 8.17 -5.39
C HIS A 150 -14.97 9.14 -4.55
N PRO A 151 -15.58 10.05 -3.76
CA PRO A 151 -14.83 10.99 -2.94
C PRO A 151 -14.34 10.31 -1.65
N PHE A 152 -13.03 10.09 -1.55
CA PHE A 152 -12.38 9.62 -0.32
C PHE A 152 -11.71 10.77 0.44
N PRO A 153 -11.91 10.92 1.77
CA PRO A 153 -11.45 12.08 2.55
C PRO A 153 -9.94 12.02 2.89
N LYS A 154 -9.08 11.99 1.86
CA LYS A 154 -7.62 11.85 1.99
C LYS A 154 -6.99 12.90 2.89
N THR A 155 -7.37 14.16 2.71
CA THR A 155 -6.82 15.27 3.51
C THR A 155 -7.13 15.08 4.98
N ALA A 156 -8.35 14.65 5.31
CA ALA A 156 -8.72 14.36 6.70
C ALA A 156 -7.94 13.15 7.24
N GLY A 157 -7.76 12.10 6.43
CA GLY A 157 -6.94 10.94 6.79
C GLY A 157 -5.50 11.31 7.10
N VAL A 158 -4.84 12.08 6.22
CA VAL A 158 -3.46 12.56 6.44
C VAL A 158 -3.37 13.44 7.68
N VAL A 159 -4.30 14.39 7.87
CA VAL A 159 -4.32 15.25 9.07
C VAL A 159 -4.51 14.42 10.34
N ALA A 160 -5.38 13.40 10.32
CA ALA A 160 -5.56 12.50 11.45
C ALA A 160 -4.27 11.72 11.76
N MET A 161 -3.56 11.24 10.74
CA MET A 161 -2.26 10.58 10.91
C MET A 161 -1.21 11.51 11.54
N PHE A 162 -1.15 12.78 11.12
CA PHE A 162 -0.24 13.76 11.72
C PHE A 162 -0.61 14.07 13.17
N LYS A 163 -1.89 14.29 13.47
CA LYS A 163 -2.35 14.51 14.85
C LYS A 163 -2.04 13.33 15.75
N PHE A 164 -2.30 12.11 15.27
CA PHE A 164 -1.98 10.89 15.98
C PHE A 164 -0.47 10.75 16.23
N ALA A 165 0.37 11.01 15.23
CA ALA A 165 1.82 11.00 15.38
C ALA A 165 2.32 12.04 16.40
N TYR A 166 1.72 13.24 16.40
CA TYR A 166 2.02 14.31 17.35
C TYR A 166 1.61 13.91 18.78
N GLU A 167 0.41 13.35 18.96
CA GLU A 167 -0.07 12.87 20.27
C GLU A 167 0.81 11.75 20.85
N LEU A 168 1.39 10.92 19.99
CA LEU A 168 2.36 9.89 20.38
C LEU A 168 3.78 10.44 20.62
N GLY A 169 4.02 11.73 20.38
CA GLY A 169 5.35 12.35 20.51
C GLY A 169 6.36 11.86 19.47
N LEU A 170 5.89 11.42 18.28
CA LEU A 170 6.75 10.95 17.19
C LEU A 170 7.23 12.09 16.28
N ILE A 171 6.55 13.24 16.34
CA ILE A 171 6.83 14.45 15.56
C ILE A 171 6.53 15.71 16.38
N ASP A 172 7.20 16.82 16.06
CA ASP A 172 7.09 18.14 16.69
C ASP A 172 6.60 19.21 15.69
#